data_AF-A0A066YZ13-F1
#
_entry.id   AF-A0A066YZ13-F1
#
_cell.length_a   1.000
_cell.length_b   1.000
_cell.length_c   1.000
_cell.angle_alpha   90.00
_cell.angle_beta   90.00
_cell.angle_gamma   90.00
#
_symmetry.space_group_name_H-M   'P 1'
#
loop_
_entity.id
_entity.type
_entity.pdbx_description
1 polymer ?
#
loop_
_entity_poly.entity_id
_entity_poly.type
_entity_poly.pdbx_seq_one_letter_code
_entity_poly.pdbx_strand_id
1 'polypeptide(L)' 'MNAVALEGSRCVVTGGAGTIGSTVVDQLIEAGAREVVVLDNFVRGRAENLARARELAAPAD' A
#
# COMPACT_ATOMS: atom_id res chain seq x y z
N MET A 1 -3.75 -23.40 -6.82
CA MET A 1 -4.00 -21.94 -6.80
C MET A 1 -2.68 -21.28 -7.17
N ASN A 2 -2.64 -20.43 -8.20
CA ASN A 2 -1.39 -19.81 -8.66
C ASN A 2 -1.21 -18.46 -7.95
N ALA A 3 -0.06 -18.24 -7.34
CA ALA A 3 0.26 -16.98 -6.68
C ALA A 3 1.04 -16.07 -7.63
N VAL A 4 0.87 -14.76 -7.47
CA VAL A 4 1.67 -13.75 -8.17
C VAL A 4 2.78 -13.28 -7.24
N ALA A 5 4.02 -13.29 -7.70
CA ALA A 5 5.13 -12.71 -6.96
C ALA A 5 5.00 -11.18 -6.91
N LEU A 6 5.11 -10.61 -5.72
CA LEU A 6 4.95 -9.16 -5.50
C LEU A 6 6.29 -8.41 -5.42
N GLU A 7 7.39 -9.13 -5.19
CA GLU A 7 8.72 -8.54 -5.13
C GLU A 7 9.08 -7.86 -6.46
N GLY A 8 9.54 -6.61 -6.38
CA GLY A 8 9.84 -5.78 -7.53
C GLY A 8 8.62 -5.35 -8.34
N SER A 9 7.38 -5.67 -7.92
CA SER A 9 6.16 -5.36 -8.67
C SER A 9 5.70 -3.90 -8.51
N ARG A 10 4.84 -3.44 -9.42
CA ARG A 10 4.22 -2.11 -9.42
C ARG A 10 2.73 -2.27 -9.19
N CYS A 11 2.22 -1.68 -8.13
CA CYS A 11 0.85 -1.90 -7.69
C CYS A 11 0.07 -0.59 -7.59
N VAL A 12 -1.20 -0.62 -8.00
CA VAL A 12 -2.18 0.43 -7.73
C VAL A 12 -3.20 -0.12 -6.75
N VAL A 13 -3.51 0.64 -5.71
CA VAL A 13 -4.58 0.32 -4.75
C VAL A 13 -5.62 1.44 -4.78
N THR A 14 -6.80 1.11 -5.32
CA THR A 14 -7.97 2.01 -5.26
C THR A 14 -8.66 1.87 -3.91
N GLY A 15 -9.06 2.98 -3.29
CA GLY A 15 -9.60 2.96 -1.93
C GLY A 15 -8.53 2.65 -0.87
N GLY A 16 -7.25 2.90 -1.18
CA GLY A 16 -6.12 2.51 -0.34
C GLY A 16 -6.00 3.28 0.98
N ALA A 17 -6.73 4.38 1.18
CA ALA A 17 -6.81 5.07 2.46
C ALA A 17 -7.99 4.58 3.34
N GLY A 18 -8.77 3.60 2.88
CA GLY A 18 -9.80 2.92 3.67
C GLY A 18 -9.25 1.80 4.55
N THR A 19 -10.06 1.27 5.48
CA THR A 19 -9.64 0.28 6.48
C THR A 19 -8.97 -0.97 5.89
N ILE A 20 -9.51 -1.52 4.80
CA ILE A 20 -8.92 -2.70 4.14
C ILE A 20 -7.79 -2.28 3.21
N GLY A 21 -8.00 -1.21 2.45
CA GLY A 21 -7.05 -0.74 1.45
C GLY A 21 -5.71 -0.38 2.06
N SER A 22 -5.68 0.25 3.23
CA SER A 22 -4.43 0.65 3.87
C SER A 22 -3.62 -0.55 4.34
N THR A 23 -4.29 -1.57 4.90
CA THR A 23 -3.63 -2.83 5.27
C THR A 23 -3.07 -3.57 4.04
N VAL A 24 -3.76 -3.51 2.90
CA VAL A 24 -3.23 -4.06 1.64
C VAL A 24 -2.00 -3.29 1.18
N VAL A 25 -2.01 -1.96 1.29
CA VAL A 25 -0.84 -1.12 0.96
C VAL A 25 0.36 -1.49 1.83
N ASP A 26 0.18 -1.62 3.15
CA ASP A 26 1.25 -2.04 4.07
C ASP A 26 1.86 -3.37 3.62
N GLN A 27 1.01 -4.37 3.35
CA GLN A 27 1.46 -5.71 2.93
C GLN A 27 2.16 -5.71 1.57
N LEU A 28 1.75 -4.85 0.62
CA LEU A 28 2.42 -4.75 -0.68
C LEU A 28 3.84 -4.20 -0.53
N ILE A 29 4.03 -3.20 0.34
CA ILE A 29 5.35 -2.63 0.63
C ILE A 29 6.22 -3.68 1.33
N GLU A 30 5.71 -4.32 2.39
CA GLU A 30 6.41 -5.37 3.13
C GLU A 30 6.77 -6.58 2.24
N ALA A 31 5.94 -6.89 1.24
CA ALA A 31 6.21 -7.94 0.25
C ALA A 31 7.25 -7.54 -0.83
N GLY A 32 7.84 -6.35 -0.73
CA GLY A 32 8.90 -5.90 -1.63
C GLY A 32 8.41 -5.32 -2.96
N ALA A 33 7.16 -4.85 -3.04
CA ALA A 33 6.72 -4.10 -4.22
C ALA A 33 7.61 -2.87 -4.42
N ARG A 34 8.10 -2.66 -5.65
CA ARG A 34 9.00 -1.53 -5.95
C ARG A 34 8.31 -0.18 -5.85
N GLU A 35 6.99 -0.17 -6.08
CA GLU A 35 6.18 1.04 -6.09
C GLU A 35 4.72 0.66 -5.82
N VAL A 36 4.11 1.38 -4.87
CA VAL A 36 2.69 1.26 -4.53
C VAL A 36 2.04 2.63 -4.69
N VAL A 37 1.14 2.76 -5.65
CA VAL A 37 0.37 3.98 -5.90
C VAL A 37 -1.00 3.85 -5.27
N VAL A 38 -1.31 4.74 -4.32
CA VAL A 38 -2.60 4.77 -3.64
C VAL A 38 -3.52 5.79 -4.31
N LEU A 39 -4.70 5.34 -4.76
CA LEU A 39 -5.74 6.20 -5.31
C LEU A 39 -6.98 6.15 -4.41
N ASP A 40 -7.28 7.26 -3.73
CA ASP A 40 -8.43 7.35 -2.83
C ASP A 40 -9.12 8.71 -2.98
N ASN A 41 -10.46 8.72 -2.87
CA ASN A 41 -11.28 9.93 -2.93
C ASN A 41 -11.70 10.44 -1.55
N PHE A 42 -11.27 9.80 -0.47
CA PHE A 42 -11.47 10.16 0.93
C PHE A 42 -12.93 10.26 1.40
N VAL A 43 -13.88 9.61 0.71
CA VAL A 43 -15.29 9.56 1.16
C VAL A 43 -15.40 8.93 2.55
N ARG A 44 -14.68 7.82 2.77
CA ARG A 44 -14.50 7.16 4.09
C ARG A 44 -13.04 6.98 4.47
N GLY A 45 -12.12 7.14 3.51
CA GLY A 45 -10.69 7.03 3.72
C GLY A 45 -10.15 8.14 4.62
N ARG A 46 -9.03 7.86 5.27
CA ARG A 46 -8.34 8.76 6.20
C ARG A 46 -6.85 8.68 5.91
N ALA A 47 -6.17 9.82 5.80
CA ALA A 47 -4.74 9.83 5.46
C ALA A 47 -3.90 9.16 6.55
N GLU A 48 -4.38 9.19 7.80
CA GLU A 48 -3.80 8.54 8.97
C GLU A 48 -3.73 7.03 8.81
N ASN A 49 -4.65 6.41 8.06
CA ASN A 49 -4.61 4.98 7.78
C ASN A 49 -3.36 4.59 6.96
N LEU A 50 -2.74 5.54 6.25
CA LEU A 50 -1.50 5.33 5.49
C LEU A 50 -0.24 5.73 6.26
N ALA A 51 -0.33 6.05 7.56
CA ALA A 51 0.83 6.45 8.34
C ALA A 51 1.91 5.35 8.37
N ARG A 52 1.51 4.10 8.63
CA ARG A 52 2.41 2.95 8.61
C ARG A 52 3.04 2.73 7.22
N ALA A 53 2.24 2.75 6.16
CA ALA A 53 2.74 2.65 4.80
C ALA A 53 3.84 3.69 4.49
N ARG A 54 3.71 4.92 5.01
CA ARG A 54 4.73 5.97 4.85
C ARG A 54 6.01 5.68 5.63
N GLU A 55 5.90 5.10 6.82
CA GLU A 55 7.05 4.64 7.60
C GLU A 55 7.77 3.49 6.89
N LEU A 56 7.02 2.51 6.37
CA LEU A 56 7.55 1.37 5.63
C LEU A 56 8.21 1.78 4.30
N ALA A 57 7.69 2.80 3.63
CA ALA A 57 8.22 3.33 2.38
C ALA A 57 9.36 4.34 2.57
N ALA A 58 9.67 4.72 3.81
CA ALA A 58 10.79 5.60 4.09
C ALA A 58 12.09 4.88 3.68
N PRO A 59 13.01 5.54 2.97
CA PRO A 59 14.32 4.95 2.70
C PRO A 59 15.00 4.61 4.03
N ALA A 60 15.53 3.39 4.13
CA ALA A 60 16.45 3.06 5.20
C ALA A 60 17.72 3.89 4.98
N ASP A 61 18.07 4.71 5.97
CA ASP A 61 19.32 5.49 6.01
C ASP A 61 20.56 4.60 5.80
#